data_AF-A0A2M7TFG1-F1
#
_entry.id   AF-A0A2M7TFG1-F1
#
_cell.length_a   1.000
_cell.length_b   1.000
_cell.length_c   1.000
_cell.angle_alpha   90.00
_cell.angle_beta   90.00
_cell.angle_gamma   90.00
#
_symmetry.space_group_name_H-M   'P 1'
#
loop_
_entity.id
_entity.type
_entity.pdbx_description
1 polymer ?
#
loop_
_entity_poly.entity_id
_entity_poly.type
_entity_poly.pdbx_seq_one_letter_code
_entity_poly.pdbx_strand_id
1 'polypeptide(L)'
;MFSNIYSKIPKRIKMLILFIIIISAAFLAFQFWFADAKKVPSDFLQARQQASLIASEIVAISGQSTNNLSQISQLDKEGKYTEALILVSQELERNKEARDKAIKLSVQLETMAKNLSAISPVSAGQTALEAITSETSLISKLIDYNDDLTKLLEVLQSKFLGKYGGDKIPELIAKINDDVKIINELNQKFNSVMENFDNS
;
A
#
# COMPACT_ATOMS: atom_id res chain seq x y z
N MET A 1 -29.51 43.75 1.49
CA MET A 1 -30.97 43.50 1.63
C MET A 1 -31.35 42.78 2.94
N PHE A 2 -30.52 42.80 4.01
CA PHE A 2 -30.80 42.14 5.31
C PHE A 2 -31.14 43.09 6.46
N SER A 3 -31.01 44.41 6.29
CA SER A 3 -31.20 45.37 7.39
C SER A 3 -32.66 45.58 7.80
N ASN A 4 -33.64 45.24 6.94
CA ASN A 4 -35.06 45.50 7.19
C ASN A 4 -35.80 44.43 7.99
N ILE A 5 -35.18 43.27 8.25
CA ILE A 5 -35.81 42.19 9.04
C ILE A 5 -35.44 42.32 10.53
N TYR A 6 -34.29 42.94 10.84
CA TYR A 6 -33.75 43.02 12.20
C TYR A 6 -34.47 44.02 13.12
N SER A 7 -35.21 44.99 12.57
CA SER A 7 -35.86 46.04 13.37
C SER A 7 -37.18 45.61 14.02
N LYS A 8 -37.85 44.56 13.51
CA LYS A 8 -39.16 44.08 14.01
C LYS A 8 -39.09 42.97 15.06
N ILE A 9 -37.90 42.48 15.39
CA ILE A 9 -37.72 41.37 16.33
C ILE A 9 -37.80 41.90 17.78
N PRO A 10 -38.65 41.32 18.65
CA PRO A 10 -38.73 41.67 20.07
C PRO A 10 -37.37 41.58 20.75
N LYS A 11 -37.05 42.54 21.64
CA LYS A 11 -35.74 42.61 22.33
C LYS A 11 -35.33 41.30 23.02
N ARG A 12 -36.30 40.54 23.54
CA ARG A 12 -36.08 39.23 24.19
C ARG A 12 -35.57 38.16 23.21
N ILE A 13 -36.10 38.14 21.98
CA ILE A 13 -35.68 37.20 20.94
C ILE A 13 -34.29 37.57 20.41
N LYS A 14 -33.97 38.87 20.31
CA LYS A 14 -32.61 39.33 19.95
C LYS A 14 -31.55 38.85 20.95
N MET A 15 -31.85 38.96 22.25
CA MET A 15 -30.94 38.47 23.30
C MET A 15 -30.74 36.95 23.21
N LEU A 16 -31.80 36.21 22.89
CA LEU A 16 -31.74 34.75 22.72
C LEU A 16 -30.91 34.35 21.50
N ILE A 17 -31.07 35.04 20.37
CA ILE A 17 -30.25 34.84 19.17
C ILE A 17 -28.78 35.15 19.45
N LEU A 18 -28.49 36.27 20.13
CA LEU A 18 -27.12 36.65 20.49
C LEU A 18 -26.47 35.59 21.40
N PHE A 19 -27.22 35.08 22.38
CA PHE A 19 -26.78 34.03 23.28
C PHE A 19 -26.47 32.72 22.56
N ILE A 20 -27.32 32.30 21.62
CA ILE A 20 -27.07 31.11 20.79
C ILE A 20 -25.80 31.30 19.96
N ILE A 21 -25.61 32.46 19.32
CA ILE A 21 -24.41 32.76 18.53
C ILE A 21 -23.15 32.68 19.41
N ILE A 22 -23.20 33.21 20.63
CA ILE A 22 -22.07 33.17 21.57
C ILE A 22 -21.75 31.73 22.00
N ILE A 23 -22.77 30.93 22.31
CA ILE A 23 -22.57 29.51 22.67
C ILE A 23 -22.00 28.73 21.48
N SER A 24 -22.54 28.92 20.27
CA SER A 24 -22.03 28.26 19.07
C SER A 24 -20.59 28.67 18.77
N ALA A 25 -20.26 29.96 18.91
CA ALA A 25 -18.89 30.44 18.74
C ALA A 25 -17.95 29.88 19.81
N ALA A 26 -18.38 29.79 21.07
CA ALA A 26 -17.60 29.20 22.15
C ALA A 26 -17.40 27.69 21.96
N PHE A 27 -18.41 26.97 21.49
CA PHE A 27 -18.33 25.55 21.17
C PHE A 27 -17.35 25.29 20.02
N LEU A 28 -17.44 26.07 18.94
CA LEU A 28 -16.52 25.98 17.81
C LEU A 28 -15.09 26.34 18.20
N ALA A 29 -14.91 27.39 19.01
CA ALA A 29 -13.60 27.78 19.53
C ALA A 29 -13.02 26.71 20.46
N PHE A 30 -13.84 26.10 21.32
CA PHE A 30 -13.44 24.99 22.17
C PHE A 30 -13.02 23.77 21.33
N GLN A 31 -13.80 23.41 20.31
CA GLN A 31 -13.45 22.30 19.43
C GLN A 31 -12.14 22.55 18.66
N PHE A 32 -11.87 23.79 18.24
CA PHE A 32 -10.61 24.16 17.59
C PHE A 32 -9.41 24.20 18.55
N TRP A 33 -9.62 24.64 19.80
CA TRP A 33 -8.54 24.77 20.79
C TRP A 33 -8.21 23.43 21.48
N PHE A 34 -9.19 22.53 21.61
CA PHE A 34 -9.06 21.21 22.23
C PHE A 34 -9.01 20.06 21.22
N ALA A 35 -8.76 20.33 19.93
CA ALA A 35 -8.43 19.28 18.98
C ALA A 35 -7.15 18.58 19.49
N ASP A 36 -7.28 17.32 19.92
CA ASP A 36 -6.16 16.53 20.43
C ASP A 36 -5.04 16.52 19.40
N ALA A 37 -3.88 17.09 19.77
CA ALA A 37 -2.70 17.04 18.94
C ALA A 37 -2.40 15.56 18.64
N LYS A 38 -2.26 15.23 17.35
CA LYS A 38 -1.96 13.88 16.91
C LYS A 38 -0.70 13.36 17.62
N LYS A 39 -0.85 12.26 18.34
CA LYS A 39 0.22 11.56 19.03
C LYS A 39 0.39 10.19 18.39
N VAL A 40 1.55 9.97 17.81
CA VAL A 40 1.92 8.70 17.19
C VAL A 40 3.19 8.19 17.89
N PRO A 41 3.24 6.93 18.34
CA PRO A 41 4.44 6.35 18.93
C PRO A 41 5.63 6.41 17.95
N SER A 42 6.83 6.65 18.48
CA SER A 42 8.07 6.66 17.68
C SER A 42 8.28 5.35 16.91
N ASP A 43 7.99 4.23 17.57
CA ASP A 43 8.16 2.89 17.01
C ASP A 43 7.22 2.65 15.83
N PHE A 44 6.00 3.19 15.90
CA PHE A 44 5.07 3.17 14.78
C PHE A 44 5.62 3.98 13.59
N LEU A 45 6.12 5.20 13.85
CA LEU A 45 6.66 6.07 12.80
C LEU A 45 7.89 5.45 12.13
N GLN A 46 8.79 4.86 12.92
CA GLN A 46 9.97 4.18 12.42
C GLN A 46 9.59 2.95 11.60
N ALA A 47 8.69 2.10 12.10
CA ALA A 47 8.22 0.92 11.39
C ALA A 47 7.53 1.30 10.07
N ARG A 48 6.71 2.36 10.07
CA ARG A 48 6.08 2.91 8.87
C ARG A 48 7.10 3.36 7.82
N GLN A 49 8.14 4.09 8.24
CA GLN A 49 9.20 4.53 7.34
C GLN A 49 9.93 3.34 6.71
N GLN A 50 10.28 2.34 7.53
CA GLN A 50 10.91 1.11 7.04
C GLN A 50 9.98 0.32 6.12
N ALA A 51 8.69 0.22 6.43
CA ALA A 51 7.70 -0.44 5.59
C ALA A 51 7.62 0.22 4.21
N SER A 52 7.56 1.55 4.15
CA SER A 52 7.53 2.30 2.88
C SER A 52 8.79 2.06 2.03
N LEU A 53 9.97 2.04 2.65
CA LEU A 53 11.22 1.73 1.95
C LEU A 53 11.22 0.30 1.37
N ILE A 54 10.84 -0.68 2.18
CA ILE A 54 10.78 -2.09 1.76
C ILE A 54 9.76 -2.28 0.64
N ALA A 55 8.58 -1.67 0.75
CA ALA A 55 7.54 -1.73 -0.29
C ALA A 55 8.05 -1.15 -1.62
N SER A 56 8.75 -0.01 -1.57
CA SER A 56 9.35 0.60 -2.77
C SER A 56 10.41 -0.31 -3.41
N GLU A 57 11.24 -0.99 -2.62
CA GLU A 57 12.23 -1.95 -3.12
C GLU A 57 11.58 -3.16 -3.79
N ILE A 58 10.48 -3.68 -3.22
CA ILE A 58 9.72 -4.78 -3.81
C ILE A 58 9.13 -4.38 -5.17
N VAL A 59 8.50 -3.21 -5.26
CA VAL A 59 7.94 -2.70 -6.53
C VAL A 59 9.04 -2.54 -7.58
N ALA A 60 10.21 -2.03 -7.19
CA ALA A 60 11.36 -1.90 -8.11
C ALA A 60 11.84 -3.27 -8.61
N ILE A 61 11.92 -4.28 -7.74
CA ILE A 61 12.27 -5.65 -8.10
C ILE A 61 11.23 -6.23 -9.07
N SER A 62 9.93 -6.14 -8.76
CA SER A 62 8.86 -6.63 -9.62
C SER A 62 8.88 -5.98 -11.01
N GLY A 63 9.11 -4.67 -11.07
CA GLY A 63 9.26 -3.94 -12.34
C GLY A 63 10.46 -4.43 -13.17
N GLN A 64 11.59 -4.72 -12.53
CA GLN A 64 12.75 -5.31 -13.21
C GLN A 64 12.46 -6.73 -13.71
N SER A 65 11.73 -7.54 -12.93
CA SER A 65 11.33 -8.89 -13.34
C SER A 65 10.47 -8.89 -14.59
N THR A 66 9.55 -7.93 -14.75
CA THR A 66 8.77 -7.80 -16.00
C THR A 66 9.65 -7.57 -17.23
N ASN A 67 10.66 -6.70 -17.11
CA ASN A 67 11.61 -6.46 -18.21
C ASN A 67 12.43 -7.71 -18.54
N ASN A 68 12.89 -8.41 -17.51
CA ASN A 68 13.69 -9.62 -17.69
C ASN A 68 12.87 -10.78 -18.28
N LEU A 69 11.60 -10.94 -17.91
CA LEU A 69 10.69 -11.90 -18.55
C LEU A 69 10.49 -11.59 -20.05
N SER A 70 10.38 -10.31 -20.42
CA SER A 70 10.32 -9.89 -21.82
C SER A 70 11.60 -10.27 -22.57
N GLN A 71 12.77 -10.04 -21.97
CA GLN A 71 14.05 -10.41 -22.53
C GLN A 71 14.24 -11.94 -22.64
N ILE A 72 13.78 -12.72 -21.65
CA ILE A 72 13.76 -14.18 -21.71
C ILE A 72 12.91 -14.64 -22.91
N SER A 73 11.73 -14.06 -23.10
CA SER A 73 10.87 -14.37 -24.26
C SER A 73 11.54 -14.04 -25.60
N GLN A 74 12.30 -12.94 -25.66
CA GLN A 74 13.04 -12.59 -26.87
C GLN A 74 14.19 -13.57 -27.16
N LEU A 75 14.97 -13.94 -26.13
CA LEU A 75 16.06 -14.91 -26.25
C LEU A 75 15.54 -16.30 -26.68
N ASP A 76 14.38 -16.70 -26.16
CA ASP A 76 13.67 -17.92 -26.58
C ASP A 76 13.34 -17.89 -28.08
N LYS A 77 12.76 -16.79 -28.58
CA LYS A 77 12.45 -16.62 -30.02
C LYS A 77 13.70 -16.63 -30.90
N GLU A 78 14.81 -16.13 -30.39
CA GLU A 78 16.10 -16.10 -31.09
C GLU A 78 16.87 -17.43 -31.00
N GLY A 79 16.38 -18.43 -30.25
CA GLY A 79 17.06 -19.70 -30.03
C GLY A 79 18.27 -19.60 -29.09
N LYS A 80 18.43 -18.48 -28.38
CA LYS A 80 19.54 -18.20 -27.45
C LYS A 80 19.26 -18.77 -26.05
N TYR A 81 19.15 -20.10 -25.99
CA TYR A 81 18.69 -20.79 -24.77
C TYR A 81 19.67 -20.72 -23.60
N THR A 82 20.98 -20.66 -23.86
CA THR A 82 21.99 -20.52 -22.80
C THR A 82 21.87 -19.17 -22.09
N GLU A 83 21.74 -18.09 -22.84
CA GLU A 83 21.52 -16.74 -22.32
C GLU A 83 20.17 -16.65 -21.59
N ALA A 84 19.13 -17.28 -22.14
CA ALA A 84 17.82 -17.35 -21.49
C ALA A 84 17.89 -18.09 -20.15
N LEU A 85 18.63 -19.21 -20.07
CA LEU A 85 18.84 -19.97 -18.83
C LEU A 85 19.58 -19.17 -17.75
N ILE A 86 20.60 -18.39 -18.15
CA ILE A 86 21.32 -17.50 -17.23
C ILE A 86 20.36 -16.47 -16.65
N LEU A 87 19.56 -15.84 -17.51
CA LEU A 87 18.62 -14.81 -17.08
C LEU A 87 17.49 -15.38 -16.20
N VAL A 88 16.96 -16.57 -16.52
CA VAL A 88 16.01 -17.29 -15.66
C VAL A 88 16.60 -17.56 -14.28
N SER A 89 17.86 -17.98 -14.20
CA SER A 89 18.53 -18.25 -12.92
C SER A 89 18.73 -16.98 -12.09
N GLN A 90 19.05 -15.86 -12.74
CA GLN A 90 19.12 -14.55 -12.09
C GLN A 90 17.76 -14.11 -11.55
N GLU A 91 16.69 -14.35 -12.31
CA GLU A 91 15.33 -14.02 -11.90
C GLU A 91 14.83 -14.88 -10.73
N LEU A 92 15.25 -16.14 -10.62
CA LEU A 92 14.93 -16.97 -9.46
C LEU A 92 15.52 -16.37 -8.16
N GLU A 93 16.79 -15.93 -8.19
CA GLU A 93 17.39 -15.30 -7.00
C GLU A 93 16.76 -13.94 -6.69
N ARG A 94 16.47 -13.13 -7.72
CA ARG A 94 15.75 -11.86 -7.55
C ARG A 94 14.36 -12.07 -6.95
N ASN A 95 13.63 -13.08 -7.41
CA ASN A 95 12.32 -13.42 -6.89
C ASN A 95 12.42 -13.82 -5.42
N LYS A 96 13.42 -14.63 -5.05
CA LYS A 96 13.69 -14.95 -3.65
C LYS A 96 13.99 -13.71 -2.80
N GLU A 97 14.77 -12.76 -3.32
CA GLU A 97 15.01 -11.48 -2.63
C GLU A 97 13.71 -10.70 -2.39
N ALA A 98 12.81 -10.63 -3.37
CA ALA A 98 11.50 -10.00 -3.22
C ALA A 98 10.67 -10.67 -2.11
N ARG A 99 10.70 -12.00 -2.03
CA ARG A 99 10.01 -12.77 -0.98
C ARG A 99 10.56 -12.45 0.41
N ASP A 100 11.88 -12.40 0.55
CA ASP A 100 12.54 -12.07 1.81
C ASP A 100 12.20 -10.63 2.25
N LYS A 101 12.09 -9.69 1.30
CA LYS A 101 11.61 -8.33 1.58
C LYS A 101 10.14 -8.31 2.00
N ALA A 102 9.26 -9.07 1.36
CA ALA A 102 7.85 -9.17 1.77
C ALA A 102 7.69 -9.72 3.20
N ILE A 103 8.55 -10.66 3.60
CA ILE A 103 8.62 -11.15 4.99
C ILE A 103 9.10 -10.04 5.94
N LYS A 104 10.11 -9.25 5.56
CA LYS A 104 10.56 -8.12 6.40
C LYS A 104 9.47 -7.04 6.53
N LEU A 105 8.70 -6.81 5.47
CA LEU A 105 7.58 -5.87 5.47
C LEU A 105 6.50 -6.31 6.49
N SER A 106 6.20 -7.61 6.58
CA SER A 106 5.20 -8.11 7.54
C SER A 106 5.63 -7.87 9.00
N VAL A 107 6.93 -7.96 9.30
CA VAL A 107 7.48 -7.64 10.63
C VAL A 107 7.30 -6.15 10.97
N GLN A 108 7.45 -5.25 9.99
CA GLN A 108 7.20 -3.82 10.22
C GLN A 108 5.71 -3.55 10.47
N LEU A 109 4.82 -4.20 9.71
CA LEU A 109 3.38 -4.10 9.94
C LEU A 109 2.95 -4.63 11.30
N GLU A 110 3.56 -5.73 11.76
CA GLU A 110 3.32 -6.25 13.11
C GLU A 110 3.70 -5.20 14.17
N THR A 111 4.82 -4.51 13.97
CA THR A 111 5.28 -3.44 14.87
C THR A 111 4.33 -2.24 14.87
N MET A 112 3.83 -1.85 13.69
CA MET A 112 2.80 -0.81 13.56
C MET A 112 1.50 -1.23 14.27
N ALA A 113 1.04 -2.47 14.08
CA ALA A 113 -0.18 -2.98 14.69
C ALA A 113 -0.09 -3.02 16.23
N LYS A 114 1.05 -3.44 16.79
CA LYS A 114 1.27 -3.46 18.25
C LYS A 114 1.19 -2.07 18.89
N ASN A 115 1.54 -1.03 18.15
CA ASN A 115 1.57 0.36 18.61
C ASN A 115 0.29 1.14 18.28
N LEU A 116 -0.67 0.51 17.60
CA LEU A 116 -1.88 1.17 17.09
C LEU A 116 -2.75 1.76 18.20
N SER A 117 -2.87 1.07 19.33
CA SER A 117 -3.70 1.50 20.48
C SER A 117 -3.17 2.75 21.18
N ALA A 118 -1.90 3.09 20.97
CA ALA A 118 -1.26 4.28 21.53
C ALA A 118 -1.37 5.51 20.60
N ILE A 119 -1.99 5.36 19.43
CA ILE A 119 -2.24 6.48 18.51
C ILE A 119 -3.46 7.27 18.98
N SER A 120 -3.31 8.60 19.05
CA SER A 120 -4.39 9.55 19.31
C SER A 120 -4.40 10.64 18.23
N PRO A 121 -5.55 11.17 17.80
CA PRO A 121 -6.91 10.75 18.19
C PRO A 121 -7.29 9.37 17.64
N VAL A 122 -8.38 8.79 18.16
CA VAL A 122 -8.89 7.47 17.72
C VAL A 122 -9.10 7.40 16.21
N SER A 123 -9.53 8.49 15.59
CA SER A 123 -9.68 8.59 14.12
C SER A 123 -8.36 8.35 13.39
N ALA A 124 -7.24 8.91 13.86
CA ALA A 124 -5.91 8.65 13.29
C ALA A 124 -5.51 7.18 13.47
N GLY A 125 -5.84 6.58 14.61
CA GLY A 125 -5.66 5.13 14.83
C GLY A 125 -6.47 4.27 13.85
N GLN A 126 -7.70 4.66 13.53
CA GLN A 126 -8.53 3.95 12.54
C GLN A 126 -7.94 4.06 11.12
N THR A 127 -7.47 5.24 10.71
CA THR A 127 -6.79 5.41 9.41
C THR A 127 -5.50 4.58 9.35
N ALA A 128 -4.71 4.54 10.42
CA ALA A 128 -3.54 3.68 10.51
C ALA A 128 -3.90 2.19 10.39
N LEU A 129 -4.99 1.73 11.01
CA LEU A 129 -5.46 0.35 10.91
C LEU A 129 -5.86 -0.02 9.48
N GLU A 130 -6.57 0.88 8.79
CA GLU A 130 -6.95 0.69 7.40
C GLU A 130 -5.73 0.56 6.49
N ALA A 131 -4.70 1.37 6.73
CA ALA A 131 -3.44 1.28 6.00
C ALA A 131 -2.74 -0.07 6.26
N ILE A 132 -2.60 -0.49 7.51
CA ILE A 132 -1.97 -1.77 7.89
C ILE A 132 -2.72 -2.94 7.23
N THR A 133 -4.06 -2.90 7.23
CA THR A 133 -4.88 -3.95 6.62
C THR A 133 -4.66 -4.01 5.11
N SER A 134 -4.64 -2.86 4.44
CA SER A 134 -4.38 -2.77 3.00
C SER A 134 -2.98 -3.29 2.64
N GLU A 135 -1.97 -2.96 3.44
CA GLU A 135 -0.59 -3.43 3.23
C GLU A 135 -0.46 -4.94 3.52
N THR A 136 -1.21 -5.47 4.47
CA THR A 136 -1.25 -6.92 4.72
C THR A 136 -1.81 -7.68 3.52
N SER A 137 -2.86 -7.15 2.87
CA SER A 137 -3.37 -7.69 1.61
C SER A 137 -2.34 -7.60 0.48
N LEU A 138 -1.57 -6.50 0.41
CA LEU A 138 -0.48 -6.34 -0.55
C LEU A 138 0.58 -7.43 -0.36
N ILE A 139 1.03 -7.69 0.87
CA ILE A 139 2.00 -8.74 1.18
C ILE A 139 1.50 -10.11 0.75
N SER A 140 0.25 -10.46 1.08
CA SER A 140 -0.32 -11.74 0.66
C SER A 140 -0.26 -11.89 -0.85
N LYS A 141 -0.61 -10.82 -1.59
CA LYS A 141 -0.58 -10.85 -3.05
C LYS A 141 0.84 -10.92 -3.63
N LEU A 142 1.80 -10.28 -2.97
CA LEU A 142 3.21 -10.37 -3.34
C LEU A 142 3.76 -11.80 -3.17
N ILE A 143 3.32 -12.51 -2.13
CA ILE A 143 3.69 -13.92 -1.92
C ILE A 143 3.10 -14.80 -3.03
N ASP A 144 1.82 -14.62 -3.36
CA ASP A 144 1.18 -15.35 -4.46
C ASP A 144 1.89 -15.11 -5.79
N TYR A 145 2.17 -13.85 -6.12
CA TYR A 145 2.95 -13.45 -7.29
C TYR A 145 4.33 -14.14 -7.33
N ASN A 146 5.01 -14.19 -6.17
CA ASN A 146 6.32 -14.80 -6.05
C ASN A 146 6.29 -16.30 -6.36
N ASP A 147 5.28 -16.99 -5.81
CA ASP A 147 5.11 -18.43 -6.00
C ASP A 147 4.79 -18.74 -7.48
N ASP A 148 3.97 -17.92 -8.14
CA ASP A 148 3.64 -18.13 -9.56
C ASP A 148 4.77 -17.74 -10.50
N LEU A 149 5.53 -16.68 -10.20
CA LEU A 149 6.74 -16.33 -10.92
C LEU A 149 7.79 -17.43 -10.81
N THR A 150 7.97 -18.03 -9.62
CA THR A 150 8.87 -19.18 -9.42
C THR A 150 8.45 -20.34 -10.33
N LYS A 151 7.17 -20.71 -10.33
CA LYS A 151 6.65 -21.77 -11.21
C LYS A 151 6.90 -21.47 -12.68
N LEU A 152 6.69 -20.22 -13.12
CA LEU A 152 6.96 -19.82 -14.50
C LEU A 152 8.44 -19.99 -14.85
N LEU A 153 9.34 -19.51 -13.98
CA LEU A 153 10.78 -19.59 -14.19
C LEU A 153 11.27 -21.05 -14.21
N GLU A 154 10.75 -21.92 -13.35
CA GLU A 154 11.06 -23.36 -13.36
C GLU A 154 10.58 -24.06 -14.65
N VAL A 155 9.40 -23.69 -15.14
CA VAL A 155 8.87 -24.18 -16.42
C VAL A 155 9.74 -23.70 -17.59
N LEU A 156 10.15 -22.44 -17.60
CA LEU A 156 11.04 -21.87 -18.62
C LEU A 156 12.42 -22.54 -18.58
N GLN A 157 12.98 -22.77 -17.39
CA GLN A 157 14.22 -23.50 -17.22
C GLN A 157 14.11 -24.92 -17.81
N SER A 158 13.03 -25.63 -17.49
CA SER A 158 12.77 -26.98 -18.02
C SER A 158 12.63 -26.98 -19.55
N LYS A 159 11.98 -25.95 -20.11
CA LYS A 159 11.86 -25.75 -21.56
C LYS A 159 13.21 -25.59 -22.22
N PHE A 160 14.05 -24.70 -21.73
CA PHE A 160 15.37 -24.46 -22.31
C PHE A 160 16.34 -25.63 -22.16
N LEU A 161 16.11 -26.50 -21.18
CA LEU A 161 16.84 -27.77 -21.02
C LEU A 161 16.29 -28.91 -21.90
N GLY A 162 15.26 -28.66 -22.72
CA GLY A 162 14.64 -29.67 -23.59
C GLY A 162 13.80 -30.72 -22.85
N LYS A 163 13.40 -30.44 -21.59
CA LYS A 163 12.67 -31.37 -20.72
C LYS A 163 11.17 -31.08 -20.62
N TYR A 164 10.68 -30.10 -21.38
CA TYR A 164 9.31 -29.60 -21.29
C TYR A 164 8.50 -29.89 -22.55
N GLY A 165 7.25 -30.32 -22.37
CA GLY A 165 6.31 -30.59 -23.47
C GLY A 165 4.88 -30.18 -23.15
N GLY A 166 4.66 -29.16 -22.32
CA GLY A 166 3.33 -28.71 -21.89
C GLY A 166 2.98 -27.27 -22.27
N ASP A 167 1.75 -26.86 -21.95
CA ASP A 167 1.18 -25.53 -22.29
C ASP A 167 0.87 -24.66 -21.04
N LYS A 168 1.65 -24.80 -19.96
CA LYS A 168 1.43 -24.05 -18.71
C LYS A 168 1.93 -22.60 -18.75
N ILE A 169 2.79 -22.26 -19.70
CA ILE A 169 3.43 -20.93 -19.78
C ILE A 169 2.40 -19.81 -19.94
N PRO A 170 1.42 -19.87 -20.88
CA PRO A 170 0.44 -18.80 -21.06
C PRO A 170 -0.45 -18.58 -19.83
N GLU A 171 -0.85 -19.67 -19.16
CA GLU A 171 -1.66 -19.61 -17.93
C GLU A 171 -0.92 -18.88 -16.80
N LEU A 172 0.35 -19.25 -16.56
CA LEU A 172 1.18 -18.63 -15.53
C LEU A 172 1.44 -17.15 -15.83
N ILE A 173 1.69 -16.79 -17.09
CA ILE A 173 1.85 -15.39 -17.50
C ILE A 173 0.56 -14.59 -17.22
N ALA A 174 -0.60 -15.14 -17.56
CA ALA A 174 -1.88 -14.47 -17.31
C ALA A 174 -2.11 -14.21 -15.81
N LYS A 175 -1.80 -15.20 -14.95
CA LYS A 175 -1.91 -15.08 -13.50
C LYS A 175 -0.96 -14.02 -12.93
N ILE A 176 0.31 -14.06 -13.33
CA ILE A 176 1.33 -13.07 -12.94
C ILE A 176 0.90 -11.65 -13.33
N ASN A 177 0.34 -11.46 -14.52
CA ASN A 177 -0.13 -10.14 -14.97
C ASN A 177 -1.32 -9.62 -14.13
N ASP A 178 -2.25 -10.51 -13.77
CA ASP A 178 -3.35 -10.16 -12.86
C ASP A 178 -2.84 -9.78 -11.47
N ASP A 179 -1.87 -10.53 -10.97
CA ASP A 179 -1.24 -10.25 -9.69
C ASP A 179 -0.53 -8.89 -9.67
N VAL A 180 0.23 -8.55 -10.72
CA VAL A 180 0.88 -7.24 -10.87
C VAL A 180 -0.14 -6.11 -10.83
N LYS A 181 -1.29 -6.28 -11.49
CA LYS A 181 -2.36 -5.28 -11.47
C LYS A 181 -2.89 -5.06 -10.06
N ILE A 182 -3.20 -6.13 -9.34
CA ILE A 182 -3.71 -6.07 -7.96
C ILE A 182 -2.66 -5.48 -7.01
N ILE A 183 -1.39 -5.85 -7.15
CA ILE A 183 -0.26 -5.29 -6.39
C ILE A 183 -0.18 -3.77 -6.57
N ASN A 184 -0.27 -3.29 -7.82
CA ASN A 184 -0.25 -1.87 -8.12
C ASN A 184 -1.44 -1.12 -7.51
N GLU A 185 -2.65 -1.68 -7.60
CA GLU A 185 -3.86 -1.11 -7.00
C GLU A 185 -3.77 -1.03 -5.47
N LEU A 186 -3.30 -2.10 -4.81
CA LEU A 186 -3.12 -2.16 -3.36
C LEU A 186 -2.03 -1.18 -2.88
N ASN A 187 -0.92 -1.08 -3.60
CA ASN A 187 0.14 -0.12 -3.29
C ASN A 187 -0.35 1.33 -3.46
N GLN A 188 -1.12 1.64 -4.50
CA GLN A 188 -1.74 2.97 -4.66
C GLN A 188 -2.70 3.28 -3.50
N LYS A 189 -3.52 2.31 -3.10
CA LYS A 189 -4.44 2.47 -1.97
C LYS A 189 -3.67 2.73 -0.67
N PHE A 190 -2.65 1.94 -0.36
CA PHE A 190 -1.83 2.14 0.84
C PHE A 190 -1.24 3.54 0.91
N ASN A 191 -0.62 4.01 -0.18
CA ASN A 191 -0.01 5.34 -0.23
C ASN A 191 -1.06 6.45 -0.03
N SER A 192 -2.24 6.32 -0.63
CA SER A 192 -3.34 7.29 -0.44
C SER A 192 -3.87 7.31 0.98
N VAL A 193 -4.07 6.15 1.62
CA VAL A 193 -4.51 6.09 3.03
C VAL A 193 -3.44 6.67 3.95
N MET A 194 -2.16 6.44 3.66
CA MET A 194 -1.06 6.94 4.48
C MET A 194 -0.84 8.45 4.31
N GLU A 195 -1.06 8.99 3.12
CA GLU A 195 -1.08 10.43 2.88
C GLU A 195 -2.22 11.10 3.67
N ASN A 196 -3.40 10.49 3.68
CA ASN A 196 -4.52 10.97 4.51
C ASN A 196 -4.17 10.90 6.00
N PHE A 197 -3.52 9.82 6.45
CA PHE A 197 -3.03 9.73 7.82
C PHE A 197 -2.07 10.88 8.12
N ASP A 198 -1.07 11.15 7.27
CA ASP A 198 -0.08 12.20 7.52
C ASP A 198 -0.68 13.62 7.54
N ASN A 199 -1.74 13.84 6.76
CA ASN A 199 -2.43 15.14 6.65
C ASN A 199 -3.54 15.35 7.70
N SER A 200 -3.98 14.30 8.40
CA SER A 200 -4.91 14.35 9.54
C SER A 200 -4.18 14.49 10.86
#